data_AF-X1MA61-F1
#
_entry.id   AF-X1MA61-F1
#
_cell.length_a   1.000
_cell.length_b   1.000
_cell.length_c   1.000
_cell.angle_alpha   90.00
_cell.angle_beta   90.00
_cell.angle_gamma   90.00
#
_symmetry.space_group_name_H-M   'P 1'
#
loop_
_entity.id
_entity.type
_entity.pdbx_description
1 polymer ?
#
loop_
_entity_poly.entity_id
_entity_poly.type
_entity_poly.pdbx_seq_one_letter_code
_entity_poly.pdbx_strand_id
1 'polypeptide(L)' 'RGLQRLKHPIVQSFINFDGMQCGFCTPGAIVTAKALMDKNPDASSEEVWQALSGNLCVCGTYPAWAKAVAEAIEKVKEAE' A
#
# COMPACT_ATOMS: atom_id res chain seq x y z
N ARG A 1 6.93 7.78 17.69
CA ARG A 1 5.58 8.39 17.51
C ARG A 1 5.32 8.40 16.00
N GLY A 2 4.08 8.21 15.54
CA GLY A 2 3.76 8.16 14.10
C GLY A 2 3.58 6.75 13.52
N LEU A 3 3.46 6.67 12.19
CA LEU A 3 3.10 5.48 11.40
C LEU A 3 3.96 4.23 11.69
N GLN A 4 5.23 4.42 12.09
CA GLN A 4 6.16 3.33 12.44
C GLN A 4 5.68 2.42 13.59
N ARG A 5 4.69 2.83 14.40
CA ARG A 5 4.12 1.98 15.46
C ARG A 5 3.02 1.05 14.98
N LEU A 6 2.44 1.29 13.80
CA LEU A 6 1.36 0.46 13.25
C LEU A 6 1.97 -0.78 12.61
N LYS A 7 1.62 -1.97 13.11
CA LYS A 7 2.21 -3.24 12.65
C LYS A 7 1.52 -3.88 11.46
N HIS A 8 0.48 -3.26 10.92
CA HIS A 8 -0.23 -3.84 9.77
C HIS A 8 0.73 -3.94 8.56
N PRO A 9 0.79 -5.09 7.85
CA PRO A 9 1.72 -5.32 6.75
C PRO A 9 1.77 -4.18 5.73
N ILE A 10 0.61 -3.74 5.22
CA ILE A 10 0.54 -2.60 4.28
C ILE A 10 1.19 -1.31 4.78
N VAL A 11 1.06 -0.99 6.08
CA VAL A 11 1.64 0.24 6.64
C VAL A 11 3.16 0.11 6.70
N GLN A 12 3.66 -1.06 7.11
CA GLN A 12 5.09 -1.32 7.14
C GLN A 12 5.68 -1.34 5.73
N SER A 13 4.98 -1.90 4.77
CA SER A 13 5.43 -1.87 3.37
C SER A 13 5.49 -0.47 2.79
N PHE A 14 4.52 0.40 3.08
CA PHE A 14 4.60 1.81 2.68
C PHE A 14 5.81 2.53 3.31
N ILE A 15 6.23 2.14 4.52
CA ILE A 15 7.45 2.65 5.15
C ILE A 15 8.69 2.09 4.45
N ASN A 16 8.74 0.79 4.18
CA ASN A 16 9.90 0.12 3.59
C ASN A 16 10.25 0.62 2.17
N PHE A 17 9.23 1.00 1.40
CA PHE A 17 9.41 1.43 0.01
C PHE A 17 9.39 2.95 -0.18
N ASP A 18 9.46 3.74 0.89
CA ASP A 18 9.32 5.20 0.83
C ASP A 18 8.04 5.63 0.08
N GLY A 19 6.93 4.91 0.33
CA GLY A 19 5.62 5.13 -0.27
C GLY A 19 4.90 6.40 0.17
N MET A 20 5.59 7.30 0.87
CA MET A 20 5.03 8.56 1.36
C MET A 20 6.09 9.65 1.45
N GLN A 21 5.68 10.88 1.13
CA GLN A 21 6.45 12.09 1.41
C GLN A 21 5.65 13.01 2.35
N CYS A 22 4.75 13.84 1.82
CA CYS A 22 3.93 14.74 2.63
C CYS A 22 2.87 14.02 3.49
N GLY A 23 2.57 12.76 3.16
CA GLY A 23 1.62 11.92 3.91
C GLY A 23 0.14 12.19 3.65
N PHE A 24 -0.22 13.24 2.90
CA PHE A 24 -1.63 13.66 2.74
C PHE A 24 -2.51 12.59 2.05
N CYS A 25 -1.99 11.96 1.00
CA CYS A 25 -2.69 10.91 0.25
C CYS A 25 -2.53 9.52 0.86
N THR A 26 -1.61 9.33 1.81
CA THR A 26 -1.23 8.02 2.35
C THR A 26 -2.40 7.27 2.99
N PRO A 27 -3.29 7.89 3.79
CA PRO A 27 -4.45 7.18 4.34
C PRO A 27 -5.38 6.61 3.26
N GLY A 28 -5.65 7.37 2.19
CA GLY A 28 -6.48 6.93 1.07
C GLY A 28 -5.86 5.73 0.35
N ALA A 29 -4.58 5.85 -0.03
CA ALA A 29 -3.86 4.78 -0.70
C ALA A 29 -3.82 3.49 0.14
N ILE A 30 -3.58 3.59 1.46
CA ILE A 30 -3.54 2.44 2.38
C ILE A 30 -4.90 1.75 2.47
N VAL A 31 -5.99 2.50 2.64
CA VAL A 31 -7.33 1.91 2.76
C VAL A 31 -7.76 1.27 1.44
N THR A 32 -7.47 1.91 0.30
CA THR A 32 -7.73 1.32 -1.02
C THR A 32 -6.92 0.04 -1.26
N ALA A 33 -5.63 0.04 -0.93
CA ALA A 33 -4.78 -1.15 -1.02
C ALA A 33 -5.30 -2.29 -0.14
N LYS A 34 -5.67 -1.98 1.11
CA LYS A 34 -6.26 -2.97 2.02
C LYS A 34 -7.56 -3.54 1.44
N ALA A 35 -8.44 -2.70 0.91
CA ALA A 35 -9.70 -3.17 0.32
C ALA A 35 -9.48 -4.08 -0.90
N LEU A 36 -8.45 -3.82 -1.70
CA LEU A 36 -8.04 -4.72 -2.77
C LEU A 36 -7.56 -6.06 -2.21
N MET A 37 -6.63 -6.05 -1.25
CA MET A 37 -6.08 -7.25 -0.62
C MET A 37 -7.14 -8.13 0.03
N ASP A 38 -8.09 -7.51 0.74
CA ASP A 38 -9.20 -8.22 1.41
C ASP A 38 -10.13 -8.91 0.39
N LYS A 39 -10.23 -8.37 -0.84
CA LYS A 39 -11.07 -8.90 -1.92
C LYS A 39 -10.34 -9.90 -2.82
N ASN A 40 -9.07 -9.64 -3.12
CA ASN A 40 -8.22 -10.47 -3.96
C ASN A 40 -6.82 -10.55 -3.32
N PRO A 41 -6.53 -11.61 -2.53
CA PRO A 41 -5.23 -11.81 -1.89
C PRO A 41 -4.12 -12.15 -2.89
N ASP A 42 -4.44 -12.44 -4.16
CA ASP A 42 -3.47 -12.72 -5.23
C ASP A 42 -3.49 -11.63 -6.32
N ALA A 43 -3.85 -10.39 -5.95
CA ALA A 43 -3.94 -9.28 -6.88
C ALA A 43 -2.64 -9.07 -7.68
N SER A 44 -2.79 -9.02 -9.01
CA SER A 44 -1.72 -8.72 -9.95
C SER A 44 -1.24 -7.27 -9.85
N SER A 45 -0.06 -6.98 -10.40
CA SER A 45 0.47 -5.61 -10.44
C SER A 45 -0.48 -4.65 -11.16
N GLU A 46 -1.10 -5.10 -12.25
CA GLU A 46 -2.10 -4.36 -13.02
C GLU A 46 -3.33 -4.03 -12.18
N GLU A 47 -3.85 -5.00 -11.42
CA GLU A 47 -4.99 -4.78 -10.51
C GLU A 47 -4.65 -3.78 -9.39
N VAL A 48 -3.42 -3.85 -8.85
CA VAL A 48 -2.93 -2.87 -7.87
C VAL A 48 -2.93 -1.46 -8.45
N TRP A 49 -2.40 -1.30 -9.66
CA TRP A 49 -2.41 0.00 -10.35
C TRP A 49 -3.81 0.52 -10.60
N GLN A 50 -4.72 -0.33 -11.07
CA GLN A 50 -6.11 0.06 -11.32
C GLN A 50 -6.83 0.44 -10.02
N ALA A 51 -6.66 -0.33 -8.95
CA ALA A 51 -7.25 -0.02 -7.66
C ALA A 51 -6.77 1.34 -7.13
N LEU A 52 -5.48 1.64 -7.25
CA LEU A 52 -4.88 2.87 -6.75
C LEU A 52 -5.10 4.10 -7.65
N SER A 53 -5.62 3.93 -8.87
CA SER A 53 -5.76 5.01 -9.86
C SER A 53 -6.62 6.20 -9.38
N GLY A 54 -7.56 5.98 -8.46
CA GLY A 54 -8.38 7.03 -7.85
C GLY A 54 -7.70 7.82 -6.73
N ASN A 55 -6.52 7.40 -6.26
CA ASN A 55 -5.80 8.06 -5.18
C ASN A 55 -4.73 8.99 -5.75
N LEU A 56 -4.95 10.31 -5.69
CA LEU A 56 -4.01 11.29 -6.22
C LEU A 56 -2.89 11.62 -5.22
N CYS A 57 -1.64 11.48 -5.66
CA CYS A 57 -0.41 11.86 -4.95
C CYS A 57 0.34 12.95 -5.73
N VAL A 58 0.34 14.18 -5.20
CA VAL A 58 1.10 15.30 -5.78
C VAL A 58 2.62 15.15 -5.61
N CYS A 59 3.05 14.38 -4.62
CA CYS A 59 4.47 14.06 -4.41
C CYS A 59 5.01 13.03 -5.41
N GLY A 60 4.13 12.32 -6.14
CA GLY A 60 4.52 11.38 -7.18
C GLY A 60 5.05 10.02 -6.70
N THR A 61 4.68 9.56 -5.50
CA THR A 61 5.19 8.29 -4.92
C THR A 61 4.54 7.02 -5.47
N TYR A 62 3.75 7.08 -6.55
CA TYR A 62 3.00 5.94 -7.08
C TYR A 62 3.84 4.68 -7.39
N PRO A 63 5.06 4.78 -7.98
CA PRO A 63 5.86 3.59 -8.25
C PRO A 63 6.25 2.83 -6.98
N ALA A 64 6.34 3.51 -5.83
CA ALA A 64 6.59 2.88 -4.54
C ALA A 64 5.35 2.20 -3.98
N TRP A 65 4.15 2.73 -4.24
CA TRP A 65 2.89 2.13 -3.76
C TRP A 65 2.69 0.73 -4.32
N ALA A 66 2.89 0.55 -5.63
CA ALA A 66 2.73 -0.76 -6.26
C ALA A 66 3.64 -1.81 -5.62
N LYS A 67 4.91 -1.47 -5.35
CA LYS A 67 5.87 -2.35 -4.66
C LYS A 67 5.46 -2.63 -3.22
N ALA A 68 4.98 -1.61 -2.52
CA ALA A 68 4.51 -1.74 -1.14
C ALA A 68 3.28 -2.66 -1.04
N VAL A 69 2.33 -2.57 -1.96
CA VAL A 69 1.15 -3.46 -1.97
C VAL A 69 1.56 -4.89 -2.28
N ALA A 70 2.45 -5.10 -3.26
CA ALA A 70 2.96 -6.44 -3.57
C ALA A 70 3.67 -7.10 -2.37
N GLU A 71 4.56 -6.36 -1.68
CA GLU A 71 5.20 -6.88 -0.47
C GLU A 71 4.18 -7.15 0.66
N ALA A 72 3.18 -6.29 0.80
CA ALA A 72 2.15 -6.45 1.83
C ALA A 72 1.27 -7.69 1.60
N ILE A 73 0.96 -8.02 0.34
CA ILE A 73 0.24 -9.23 -0.04
C ILE A 73 1.01 -10.46 0.43
N GLU A 74 2.30 -10.55 0.09
CA GLU A 74 3.14 -11.69 0.48
C GLU A 74 3.26 -11.80 2.01
N LYS A 75 3.46 -10.69 2.72
CA LYS A 75 3.51 -10.68 4.19
C LYS A 75 2.22 -11.10 4.88
N VAL A 76 1.06 -10.84 4.26
CA VAL A 76 -0.23 -11.32 4.80
C VAL A 76 -0.35 -12.82 4.63
N LYS A 77 0.02 -13.36 3.46
CA LYS A 77 0.02 -14.81 3.21
C LYS A 77 0.96 -15.59 4.13
N GLU A 78 2.14 -15.04 4.43
CA GLU A 78 3.11 -15.65 5.35
C GLU A 78 2.65 -15.70 6.81
N ALA A 79 1.68 -14.86 7.18
CA ALA A 79 1.18 -14.74 8.55
C ALA A 79 -0.08 -15.60 8.83
N GLU A 80 -0.66 -16.22 7.79
CA GLU A 80 -1.77 -17.18 7.87
C GLU A 80 -1.26 -18.63 7.97
#